data_AF-Q5W6U0-F1
#
_entry.id   AF-Q5W6U0-F1
#
_cell.length_a   1.000
_cell.length_b   1.000
_cell.length_c   1.000
_cell.angle_alpha   90.00
_cell.angle_beta   90.00
_cell.angle_gamma   90.00
#
_symmetry.space_group_name_H-M   'P 1'
#
loop_
_entity.id
_entity.type
_entity.pdbx_description
1 polymer ?
#
loop_
_entity_poly.entity_id
_entity_poly.type
_entity_poly.pdbx_seq_one_letter_code
_entity_poly.pdbx_strand_id
1 'polypeptide(L)' 'MIEESDSRLPPGYIRLDEIASRAKVNSPPLGTLINSLRKEGYAACRSHIGANAIKTNCPIECCLDVAQEIRNLR' A
#
# COMPACT_ATOMS: atom_id res chain seq x y z
N MET A 1 5.50 13.43 -11.15
CA MET A 1 4.84 12.14 -10.90
C MET A 1 3.44 12.14 -11.51
N ILE A 2 3.22 11.46 -12.63
CA ILE A 2 1.89 11.36 -13.28
C ILE A 2 0.98 10.40 -12.49
N GLU A 3 1.57 9.41 -11.82
CA GLU A 3 0.88 8.37 -11.06
C GLU A 3 0.08 8.84 -9.84
N GLU A 4 0.41 10.02 -9.28
CA GLU A 4 -0.35 10.58 -8.15
C GLU A 4 -1.61 11.35 -8.57
N SER A 5 -1.75 11.63 -9.87
CA SER A 5 -2.92 12.29 -10.47
C SER A 5 -3.93 11.28 -11.04
N ASP A 6 -3.80 10.00 -10.71
CA ASP A 6 -4.74 8.97 -11.15
C ASP A 6 -6.10 9.21 -10.51
N SER A 7 -7.14 9.37 -11.34
CA SER A 7 -8.51 9.67 -10.93
C SER A 7 -9.13 8.61 -10.02
N ARG A 8 -8.54 7.41 -9.99
CA ARG A 8 -8.99 6.28 -9.16
C ARG A 8 -8.46 6.35 -7.73
N LEU A 9 -7.48 7.20 -7.45
CA LEU A 9 -6.88 7.30 -6.12
C LEU A 9 -7.71 8.26 -5.24
N PRO A 10 -8.21 7.81 -4.09
CA PRO A 10 -8.93 8.68 -3.18
C PRO A 10 -8.00 9.77 -2.59
N PRO A 11 -8.55 10.92 -2.16
CA PRO A 11 -7.80 11.92 -1.43
C PRO A 11 -7.34 11.36 -0.09
N GLY A 12 -6.03 11.34 0.13
CA GLY A 12 -5.43 10.82 1.36
C GLY A 12 -4.12 10.08 1.08
N TYR A 13 -3.54 9.53 2.14
CA TYR A 13 -2.41 8.62 2.07
C TYR A 13 -2.47 7.70 3.29
N ILE A 14 -1.96 6.48 3.12
CA ILE A 14 -1.80 5.53 4.20
C ILE A 14 -0.31 5.40 4.46
N ARG A 15 0.10 5.41 5.73
CA ARG A 15 1.49 5.15 6.09
C ARG A 15 1.72 3.65 6.15
N LEU A 16 2.83 3.19 5.58
CA LEU A 16 3.25 1.80 5.66
C LEU A 16 3.38 1.32 7.11
N ASP A 17 3.84 2.20 8.01
CA ASP A 17 3.92 1.93 9.46
C ASP A 17 2.56 1.62 10.09
N GLU A 18 1.50 2.32 9.63
CA GLU A 18 0.14 2.05 10.11
C GLU A 18 -0.35 0.69 9.63
N ILE A 19 -0.09 0.35 8.36
CA ILE A 19 -0.43 -0.96 7.80
C ILE A 19 0.31 -2.06 8.56
N ALA A 20 1.62 -1.90 8.77
CA ALA A 20 2.46 -2.86 9.48
C ALA A 20 2.01 -3.06 10.95
N SER A 21 1.77 -1.96 11.65
CA SER A 21 1.29 -1.97 13.04
C SER A 21 -0.07 -2.66 13.17
N ARG A 22 -1.03 -2.32 12.29
CA ARG A 22 -2.37 -2.91 12.30
C ARG A 22 -2.38 -4.37 11.87
N ALA A 23 -1.55 -4.74 10.90
CA ALA A 23 -1.41 -6.13 10.45
C ALA A 23 -0.54 -6.99 11.39
N LYS A 24 0.07 -6.39 12.42
CA LYS A 24 1.02 -7.05 13.33
C LYS A 24 2.16 -7.76 12.59
N VAL A 25 2.60 -7.16 11.48
CA VAL A 25 3.71 -7.65 10.65
C VAL A 25 4.87 -6.68 10.65
N ASN A 26 6.07 -7.19 10.38
CA ASN A 26 7.20 -6.32 10.06
C ASN A 26 6.89 -5.53 8.80
N SER A 27 7.31 -4.27 8.75
CA SER A 27 7.03 -3.37 7.62
C SER A 27 7.45 -4.01 6.29
N PRO A 28 6.48 -4.39 5.42
CA PRO A 28 6.81 -5.01 4.16
C PRO A 28 7.48 -3.97 3.25
N PRO A 29 8.38 -4.37 2.33
CA PRO A 29 8.95 -3.44 1.38
C PRO A 29 7.85 -2.77 0.55
N LEU A 30 7.82 -1.43 0.56
CA LEU A 30 6.77 -0.63 -0.09
C LEU A 30 6.56 -1.00 -1.56
N GLY A 31 7.65 -1.31 -2.28
CA GLY A 31 7.59 -1.73 -3.68
C GLY A 31 6.82 -3.04 -3.88
N THR A 32 7.01 -4.01 -2.97
CA THR A 32 6.29 -5.30 -3.02
C THR A 32 4.81 -5.10 -2.70
N LEU A 33 4.48 -4.31 -1.68
CA LEU A 33 3.10 -3.99 -1.33
C LEU A 33 2.37 -3.34 -2.52
N ILE A 34 2.99 -2.33 -3.14
CA ILE A 34 2.43 -1.65 -4.33
C ILE A 34 2.27 -2.65 -5.48
N ASN A 35 3.25 -3.52 -5.73
CA ASN A 35 3.17 -4.49 -6.81
C ASN A 35 2.06 -5.52 -6.59
N SER A 36 1.91 -6.04 -5.36
CA SER A 36 0.83 -6.96 -5.01
C SER A 36 -0.54 -6.30 -5.14
N LEU A 37 -0.70 -5.07 -4.65
CA LEU A 37 -1.95 -4.31 -4.82
C LEU A 37 -2.28 -4.08 -6.30
N ARG A 38 -1.28 -3.78 -7.14
CA ARG A 38 -1.47 -3.65 -8.60
C ARG A 38 -1.84 -4.97 -9.27
N LYS A 39 -1.28 -6.10 -8.82
CA LYS A 39 -1.62 -7.45 -9.31
C LYS A 39 -3.06 -7.81 -9.00
N GLU A 40 -3.54 -7.43 -7.83
CA GLU A 40 -4.93 -7.56 -7.40
C GLU A 40 -5.90 -6.62 -8.16
N GLY A 41 -5.38 -5.74 -9.03
CA GLY A 41 -6.18 -4.79 -9.82
C GLY A 41 -6.46 -3.46 -9.12
N TYR A 42 -5.88 -3.22 -7.95
CA TYR A 42 -5.99 -1.94 -7.25
C TYR A 42 -5.01 -0.91 -7.81
N ALA A 43 -5.44 0.35 -7.82
CA ALA A 43 -4.53 1.47 -8.05
C ALA A 43 -3.72 1.69 -6.77
N ALA A 44 -2.40 1.54 -6.87
CA ALA A 44 -1.48 1.77 -5.76
C ALA A 44 -0.23 2.50 -6.26
N CYS A 45 0.12 3.60 -5.60
CA CYS A 45 1.24 4.47 -5.96
C CYS A 45 1.96 4.98 -4.71
N ARG A 46 3.24 5.35 -4.86
CA ARG A 46 3.95 6.06 -3.79
C ARG A 46 3.40 7.47 -3.66
N SER A 47 3.30 7.96 -2.43
CA SER A 47 2.93 9.35 -2.17
C SER A 47 4.16 10.23 -2.02
N HIS A 48 4.13 11.45 -2.57
CA HIS A 48 5.15 12.47 -2.32
C HIS A 48 5.21 12.96 -0.86
N ILE A 49 4.16 12.70 -0.06
CA ILE A 49 4.07 13.14 1.34
C ILE A 49 5.14 12.46 2.22
N GLY A 50 5.65 11.29 1.81
CA GLY A 50 6.77 10.66 2.51
C GLY A 50 7.22 9.35 1.85
N ALA A 51 8.48 8.98 2.10
CA ALA A 51 9.08 7.76 1.53
C ALA A 51 8.33 6.46 1.90
N ASN A 52 7.60 6.46 3.03
CA ASN A 52 6.80 5.34 3.54
C ASN A 52 5.29 5.57 3.40
N ALA A 53 4.86 6.47 2.52
CA ALA A 53 3.44 6.76 2.28
C ALA A 53 2.98 6.17 0.94
N ILE A 54 1.82 5.50 0.97
CA ILE A 54 1.17 4.91 -0.18
C ILE A 54 -0.19 5.57 -0.41
N LYS A 55 -0.53 5.82 -1.66
CA LYS A 55 -1.89 6.13 -2.09
C LYS A 55 -2.46 4.90 -2.75
N THR A 56 -3.63 4.46 -2.28
CA THR A 56 -4.32 3.35 -2.90
C THR A 56 -5.83 3.52 -2.80
N ASN A 57 -6.55 2.96 -3.78
CA ASN A 57 -8.01 2.82 -3.74
C ASN A 57 -8.46 1.55 -2.99
N CYS A 58 -7.50 0.74 -2.55
CA CYS A 58 -7.75 -0.48 -1.79
C CYS A 58 -8.19 -0.13 -0.36
N PRO A 59 -9.24 -0.79 0.18
CA PRO A 59 -9.61 -0.62 1.57
C PRO A 59 -8.47 -1.05 2.50
N ILE A 60 -8.42 -0.47 3.70
CA ILE A 60 -7.36 -0.75 4.67
C ILE A 60 -7.27 -2.26 4.97
N GLU A 61 -8.40 -2.95 5.05
CA GLU A 61 -8.49 -4.40 5.35
C GLU A 61 -7.74 -5.25 4.31
N CYS A 62 -7.97 -5.02 3.02
CA CYS A 62 -7.19 -5.68 1.95
C CYS A 62 -5.71 -5.30 2.00
N CYS A 63 -5.36 -4.06 2.37
CA CYS A 63 -3.96 -3.69 2.56
C CYS A 63 -3.29 -4.49 3.69
N LEU A 64 -4.03 -4.81 4.76
CA LEU A 64 -3.53 -5.65 5.86
C LEU A 64 -3.37 -7.11 5.43
N ASP A 65 -4.30 -7.63 4.63
CA ASP A 65 -4.26 -9.00 4.12
C ASP A 65 -3.05 -9.21 3.20
N VAL A 66 -2.88 -8.32 2.20
CA VAL A 66 -1.72 -8.32 1.30
C VAL A 66 -0.40 -8.16 2.08
N ALA A 67 -0.37 -7.34 3.12
CA ALA A 67 0.81 -7.19 3.97
C ALA A 67 1.16 -8.48 4.74
N GLN A 68 0.15 -9.24 5.18
CA GLN A 68 0.33 -10.54 5.82
C GLN A 68 0.76 -11.61 4.82
N GLU A 69 0.19 -11.64 3.62
CA GLU A 69 0.59 -12.56 2.56
C GLU A 69 2.05 -12.37 2.16
N ILE A 70 2.49 -11.11 1.98
CA ILE A 70 3.90 -10.79 1.66
C ILE A 70 4.84 -11.30 2.76
N ARG A 71 4.41 -11.31 4.03
CA ARG A 71 5.19 -11.88 5.13
C ARG A 71 5.21 -13.40 5.08
N ASN A 72 4.09 -14.06 4.81
CA ASN A 72 4.00 -15.52 4.77
C ASN A 72 4.71 -16.13 3.55
N LEU A 73 4.88 -15.36 2.47
CA LEU A 73 5.68 -15.75 1.29
C LEU A 73 7.21 -15.67 1.54
N ARG A 74 7.65 -15.31 2.74
CA ARG A 74 9.04 -14.96 3.05
C ARG A 74 9.70 -15.90 4.05
#